data_AF-W6MIK2-F1
#
_entry.id   AF-W6MIK2-F1
#
_cell.length_a   1.000
_cell.length_b   1.000
_cell.length_c   1.000
_cell.angle_alpha   90.00
_cell.angle_beta   90.00
_cell.angle_gamma   90.00
#
_symmetry.space_group_name_H-M   'P 1'
#
loop_
_entity.id
_entity.type
_entity.pdbx_description
1 polymer ?
#
loop_
_entity_poly.entity_id
_entity_poly.type
_entity_poly.pdbx_seq_one_letter_code
_entity_poly.pdbx_strand_id
1 'polypeptide(L)'
;MANDELNIDLGKKKRLAVRKYNGIKLVDIREYYTDDQGVSKPGSKGISLTQESWDQLVSNIDKIKEALDRLEAPPNKKVKSELSKETVDSADESEE
;
A
#
# COMPACT_ATOMS: atom_id res chain seq x y z
N MET A 1 -20.61 13.15 20.60
CA MET A 1 -19.74 13.45 19.44
C MET A 1 -19.81 12.23 18.55
N ALA A 2 -20.41 12.35 17.36
CA ALA A 2 -20.44 11.23 16.42
C ALA A 2 -18.99 11.00 15.96
N ASN A 3 -18.44 9.85 16.29
CA ASN A 3 -17.20 9.39 15.67
C ASN A 3 -17.53 9.15 14.19
N ASP A 4 -17.23 10.11 13.31
CA ASP A 4 -17.14 9.87 11.86
C ASP A 4 -15.89 9.00 11.58
N GLU A 5 -15.86 7.82 12.20
CA GLU A 5 -14.85 6.80 11.98
C GLU A 5 -15.30 5.98 10.77
N LEU A 6 -14.65 6.25 9.63
CA LEU A 6 -14.82 5.42 8.44
C LEU A 6 -14.24 4.04 8.71
N ASN A 7 -15.08 3.01 8.61
CA ASN A 7 -14.71 1.61 8.80
C ASN A 7 -15.01 0.82 7.53
N ILE A 8 -14.00 0.17 6.97
CA ILE A 8 -14.08 -0.67 5.77
C ILE A 8 -13.68 -2.09 6.14
N ASP A 9 -14.50 -3.08 5.78
CA ASP A 9 -14.14 -4.49 5.88
C ASP A 9 -13.26 -4.91 4.69
N LEU A 10 -12.09 -5.47 4.98
CA LEU A 10 -11.14 -5.98 3.97
C LEU A 10 -11.27 -7.50 3.78
N GLY A 11 -12.21 -8.14 4.47
CA GLY A 11 -12.41 -9.58 4.49
C GLY A 11 -11.41 -10.32 5.37
N LYS A 12 -11.63 -11.62 5.58
CA LYS A 12 -10.78 -12.50 6.42
C LYS A 12 -10.51 -11.91 7.83
N LYS A 13 -11.54 -11.30 8.43
CA LYS A 13 -11.49 -10.61 9.74
C LYS A 13 -10.57 -9.38 9.80
N LYS A 14 -10.21 -8.78 8.66
CA LYS A 14 -9.39 -7.57 8.61
C LYS A 14 -10.26 -6.35 8.36
N ARG A 15 -9.96 -5.24 9.02
CA ARG A 15 -10.66 -3.97 8.83
C ARG A 15 -9.67 -2.84 8.65
N LEU A 16 -10.08 -1.85 7.87
CA LEU A 16 -9.45 -0.54 7.78
C LEU A 16 -10.34 0.46 8.51
N ALA A 17 -9.77 1.23 9.43
CA ALA A 17 -10.45 2.29 10.15
C ALA A 17 -9.68 3.61 10.03
N VAL A 18 -10.38 4.70 9.69
CA VAL A 18 -9.83 6.06 9.78
C VAL A 18 -10.26 6.66 11.10
N ARG A 19 -9.31 6.94 11.98
CA ARG A 19 -9.58 7.44 13.33
C ARG A 19 -8.63 8.56 13.73
N LYS A 20 -8.97 9.28 14.79
CA LYS A 20 -8.10 10.28 15.41
C LYS A 20 -7.70 9.82 16.81
N TYR A 21 -6.40 9.74 17.06
CA TYR A 21 -5.87 9.39 18.38
C TYR A 21 -4.86 10.45 18.81
N ASN A 22 -5.09 11.03 19.99
CA ASN A 22 -4.24 12.07 20.57
C ASN A 22 -3.91 13.22 19.58
N GLY A 23 -4.92 13.72 18.87
CA GLY A 23 -4.73 14.80 17.88
C GLY A 23 -4.26 14.35 16.49
N ILE A 24 -3.76 13.12 16.35
CA ILE A 24 -3.16 12.60 15.11
C ILE A 24 -4.19 11.77 14.33
N LYS A 25 -4.30 12.03 13.02
CA LYS A 25 -5.11 11.22 12.08
C LYS A 25 -4.35 9.95 11.72
N LEU A 26 -5.01 8.81 11.87
CA LEU A 26 -4.44 7.49 11.63
C LEU A 26 -5.34 6.67 10.72
N VAL A 27 -4.72 5.91 9.82
CA VAL A 27 -5.35 4.84 9.06
C VAL A 27 -4.92 3.52 9.70
N ASP A 28 -5.79 2.88 10.48
CA ASP A 28 -5.51 1.60 11.14
C ASP A 28 -5.96 0.45 10.24
N ILE A 29 -5.05 -0.48 9.94
CA ILE A 29 -5.33 -1.71 9.19
C ILE A 29 -5.02 -2.88 10.11
N ARG A 30 -6.04 -3.63 10.52
CA ARG A 30 -5.91 -4.58 11.63
C ARG A 30 -6.79 -5.82 11.48
N GLU A 31 -6.29 -6.96 11.93
CA GLU A 31 -7.06 -8.18 12.11
C GLU A 31 -7.83 -8.12 13.44
N TYR A 32 -9.11 -8.44 13.38
CA TYR A 32 -10.00 -8.49 14.52
C TYR A 32 -10.25 -9.94 14.92
N TYR A 33 -10.37 -10.19 16.21
CA TYR A 33 -10.85 -11.46 16.73
C TYR A 33 -12.22 -11.27 17.39
N THR A 34 -12.95 -12.36 17.55
CA THR A 34 -14.20 -12.40 18.30
C THR A 34 -13.88 -13.02 19.65
N ASP A 35 -14.24 -12.33 20.73
CA ASP A 35 -14.07 -12.88 22.07
C ASP A 35 -15.20 -13.86 22.45
N ASP A 36 -15.10 -14.47 23.63
CA ASP A 36 -16.06 -15.46 24.13
C ASP A 36 -17.47 -14.88 24.33
N GLN A 37 -17.61 -13.55 24.35
CA GLN A 37 -18.88 -12.83 24.46
C GLN A 37 -19.46 -12.48 23.07
N GLY A 38 -18.81 -12.90 21.98
CA GLY A 38 -19.22 -12.58 20.62
C GLY A 38 -18.83 -11.17 20.15
N VAL A 39 -18.04 -10.42 20.92
CA VAL A 39 -17.67 -9.04 20.61
C VAL A 39 -16.40 -9.03 19.75
N SER A 40 -16.45 -8.27 18.65
CA SER A 40 -15.31 -8.10 17.77
C SER A 40 -14.32 -7.09 18.36
N LYS A 41 -13.08 -7.52 18.60
CA LYS A 41 -12.01 -6.72 19.19
C LYS A 41 -10.79 -6.65 18.27
N PRO A 42 -10.08 -5.50 18.26
CA PRO A 42 -8.84 -5.36 17.51
C PRO A 42 -7.78 -6.32 18.07
N GLY A 43 -7.14 -7.09 17.20
CA GLY A 43 -6.03 -7.98 17.55
C GLY A 43 -4.66 -7.31 17.52
N SER A 44 -3.62 -8.03 17.91
CA SER A 44 -2.23 -7.55 17.87
C SER A 44 -1.68 -7.43 16.44
N LYS A 45 -2.23 -8.20 15.48
CA LYS A 45 -1.84 -8.17 14.07
C LYS A 45 -2.45 -6.96 13.36
N GLY A 46 -1.64 -5.96 13.07
CA GLY A 46 -2.05 -4.78 12.34
C GLY A 46 -1.05 -3.63 12.45
N ILE A 47 -1.32 -2.55 11.73
CA ILE A 47 -0.51 -1.33 11.74
C ILE A 47 -1.42 -0.09 11.71
N SER A 48 -1.05 0.93 12.48
CA SER A 48 -1.62 2.28 12.35
C SER A 48 -0.67 3.13 11.53
N LEU A 49 -1.09 3.55 10.33
CA LEU A 49 -0.34 4.44 9.48
C LEU A 49 -0.69 5.89 9.82
N THR A 50 0.32 6.77 9.83
CA THR A 50 0.08 8.21 9.82
C THR A 50 -0.45 8.64 8.45
N GLN A 51 -1.00 9.85 8.37
CA GLN A 51 -1.40 10.46 7.09
C GLN A 51 -0.27 10.40 6.06
N GLU A 52 0.95 10.79 6.44
CA GLU A 52 2.11 10.80 5.53
C GLU A 52 2.47 9.41 5.00
N SER A 53 2.51 8.39 5.87
CA SER A 53 2.80 7.02 5.44
C SER A 53 1.69 6.45 4.56
N TRP A 54 0.44 6.83 4.81
CA TRP A 54 -0.68 6.47 3.94
C TRP A 54 -0.54 7.08 2.55
N ASP A 55 -0.19 8.37 2.45
CA ASP A 55 -0.02 9.06 1.17
C ASP A 55 1.12 8.44 0.34
N GLN A 56 2.21 8.01 1.00
CA GLN A 56 3.29 7.26 0.36
C GLN A 56 2.83 5.89 -0.16
N LEU A 57 2.00 5.17 0.61
CA LEU A 57 1.43 3.90 0.17
C LEU A 57 0.55 4.09 -1.07
N VAL A 58 -0.34 5.08 -1.05
CA VAL A 58 -1.24 5.39 -2.17
C VAL A 58 -0.45 5.76 -3.43
N SER A 59 0.58 6.58 -3.29
CA SER A 59 1.44 7.01 -4.41
C SER A 59 2.22 5.85 -5.06
N ASN A 60 2.36 4.71 -4.38
CA ASN A 60 3.08 3.54 -4.89
C ASN A 60 2.15 2.36 -5.24
N ILE A 61 0.82 2.55 -5.27
CA ILE A 61 -0.15 1.48 -5.56
C ILE A 61 0.17 0.75 -6.87
N ASP A 62 0.57 1.46 -7.94
CA ASP A 62 0.82 0.82 -9.24
C ASP A 62 2.06 -0.07 -9.21
N LYS A 63 3.14 0.37 -8.55
CA LYS A 63 4.33 -0.46 -8.33
C LYS A 63 4.00 -1.70 -7.49
N ILE A 64 3.13 -1.55 -6.49
CA ILE A 64 2.68 -2.66 -5.64
C ILE A 64 1.88 -3.66 -6.48
N LYS A 65 0.95 -3.19 -7.33
CA LYS A 65 0.18 -4.05 -8.24
C LYS A 65 1.10 -4.83 -9.19
N GLU A 66 2.03 -4.14 -9.84
CA GLU A 66 3.00 -4.78 -10.74
C GLU A 66 3.84 -5.85 -10.00
N ALA A 67 4.26 -5.56 -8.77
CA ALA A 67 5.00 -6.53 -7.95
C ALA A 67 4.14 -7.75 -7.58
N LEU A 68 2.85 -7.57 -7.28
CA LEU A 68 1.93 -8.68 -7.00
C LEU A 68 1.73 -9.55 -8.24
N ASP A 69 1.50 -8.96 -9.40
CA ASP A 69 1.30 -9.68 -10.67
C ASP A 69 2.54 -10.53 -11.03
N ARG A 70 3.74 -10.00 -10.78
CA ARG A 70 5.00 -10.72 -10.99
C ARG A 70 5.16 -11.94 -10.07
N LEU A 71 4.60 -11.89 -8.85
CA LEU A 71 4.66 -13.01 -7.90
C LEU A 71 3.62 -14.10 -8.21
N GLU A 72 2.49 -13.74 -8.82
CA GLU A 72 1.47 -14.71 -9.24
C GLU A 72 1.82 -15.42 -10.56
N ALA A 73 2.75 -14.87 -11.35
CA ALA A 73 3.22 -15.51 -12.57
C ALA A 73 4.09 -16.76 -12.27
N PRO A 74 3.85 -17.90 -12.95
CA PRO A 74 4.73 -19.06 -12.82
C PRO A 74 6.16 -18.70 -13.27
N PRO A 75 7.20 -19.37 -12.74
CA PRO A 75 8.60 -19.05 -12.99
C PRO A 75 9.05 -19.48 -14.39
N ASN A 76 8.42 -18.98 -15.46
CA ASN A 76 9.01 -19.03 -16.80
C ASN A 76 8.29 -18.11 -17.79
N LYS A 77 8.68 -16.83 -17.83
CA LYS A 77 8.70 -16.07 -19.08
C LYS A 77 9.90 -15.14 -19.05
N LYS A 78 10.92 -15.50 -19.83
CA LYS A 78 11.99 -14.57 -20.21
C LYS A 78 11.35 -13.35 -20.86
N VAL A 79 11.20 -12.25 -20.13
CA VAL A 79 10.97 -10.95 -20.74
C VAL A 79 12.34 -10.31 -20.94
N LYS A 80 12.94 -10.65 -22.07
CA LYS A 80 13.88 -9.77 -22.78
C LYS A 80 13.01 -8.66 -23.40
N SER A 81 13.48 -7.41 -23.36
CA SER A 81 12.86 -6.15 -23.83
C SER A 81 12.01 -5.47 -22.74
N GLU A 82 12.26 -4.25 -22.24
CA GLU A 82 12.97 -3.08 -22.78
C GLU A 82 13.44 -2.21 -21.60
N LEU A 83 14.74 -2.08 -21.34
CA LEU A 83 15.32 -0.87 -20.73
C LEU A 83 16.85 -0.85 -20.95
N SER A 84 17.23 -0.92 -22.22
CA SER A 84 18.59 -0.60 -22.67
C SER A 84 18.48 0.09 -24.02
N LYS A 85 18.12 1.38 -24.01
CA LYS A 85 18.40 2.35 -25.07
C LYS A 85 17.94 3.73 -24.60
N GLU A 86 18.76 4.37 -23.78
CA GLU A 86 18.95 5.82 -23.79
C GLU A 86 20.32 6.08 -23.16
N THR A 87 21.35 5.73 -23.92
CA THR A 87 22.65 6.37 -23.82
C THR A 87 23.13 6.55 -25.24
N VAL A 88 23.62 7.77 -25.52
CA VAL A 88 24.34 8.23 -26.70
C VAL A 88 23.44 8.66 -27.88
N ASP A 89 23.17 9.97 -28.01
CA ASP A 89 23.88 10.83 -28.98
C ASP A 89 23.42 12.31 -28.87
N SER A 90 24.30 13.18 -28.36
CA SER A 90 24.37 14.59 -28.82
C SER A 90 25.78 15.10 -28.50
N ALA A 91 26.76 14.55 -29.22
CA ALA A 91 28.02 15.24 -29.44
C ALA A 91 27.99 15.79 -30.87
N ASP A 92 28.50 17.02 -30.99
CA ASP A 92 28.92 17.70 -32.22
C ASP A 92 27.88 18.56 -32.97
N GLU A 93 27.95 19.89 -32.75
CA GLU A 93 28.41 20.83 -33.80
C GLU A 93 28.51 22.25 -33.21
N SER A 94 29.75 22.79 -33.14
CA SER A 94 30.13 24.05 -33.79
C SER A 94 31.55 24.47 -33.35
N GLU A 95 32.52 24.25 -34.25
CA GLU A 95 33.82 24.91 -34.30
C GLU A 95 33.68 26.39 -34.74
N GLU A 96 34.68 27.19 -34.35
CA GLU A 96 35.00 28.60 -34.69
C GLU A 96 34.10 29.75 -34.19
#